data_AF-A0A9E5MZG4-F1
#
_entry.id   AF-A0A9E5MZG4-F1
#
_cell.length_a   1.000
_cell.length_b   1.000
_cell.length_c   1.000
_cell.angle_alpha   90.00
_cell.angle_beta   90.00
_cell.angle_gamma   90.00
#
_symmetry.space_group_name_H-M   'P 1'
#
loop_
_entity.id
_entity.type
_entity.pdbx_description
1 polymer ?
#
loop_
_entity_poly.entity_id
_entity_poly.type
_entity_poly.pdbx_seq_one_letter_code
_entity_poly.pdbx_strand_id
1 'polypeptide(L)'
;MERPVRRQYPAAYKLRILEEADACTQHGELGALLRREGLYSSHLTTWRKQREEGILSGLKPKKRGRKARPKDPVQEENQRLRRENERLLARLKQAETIIEVQKKLSEALGISLDNPQTSASEE
;
A
#
# COMPACT_ATOMS: atom_id res chain seq x y z
N MET A 1 0.01 -4.14 -40.30
CA MET A 1 1.19 -4.64 -39.56
C MET A 1 0.71 -5.65 -38.53
N GLU A 2 0.94 -6.95 -38.76
CA GLU A 2 0.67 -7.99 -37.75
C GLU A 2 1.70 -7.90 -36.61
N ARG A 3 1.23 -7.96 -35.36
CA ARG A 3 2.09 -7.94 -34.17
C ARG A 3 2.45 -9.39 -33.81
N PRO A 4 3.71 -9.70 -33.50
CA PRO A 4 4.11 -11.05 -33.13
C PRO A 4 3.43 -11.50 -31.84
N VAL A 5 2.70 -12.63 -31.90
CA VAL A 5 2.01 -13.22 -30.74
C VAL A 5 3.01 -14.07 -29.96
N ARG A 6 3.17 -13.77 -28.66
CA ARG A 6 4.05 -14.55 -27.77
C ARG A 6 3.33 -15.83 -27.33
N ARG A 7 4.00 -16.98 -27.44
CA ARG A 7 3.52 -18.27 -26.91
C ARG A 7 3.26 -18.15 -25.41
N GLN A 8 2.07 -18.53 -24.96
CA GLN A 8 1.70 -18.60 -23.55
C GLN A 8 1.52 -20.05 -23.13
N TYR A 9 2.04 -20.40 -21.95
CA TYR A 9 1.92 -21.74 -21.39
C TYR A 9 0.88 -21.73 -20.26
N PRO A 10 -0.24 -22.46 -20.41
CA PRO A 10 -1.22 -22.65 -19.35
C PRO A 10 -0.59 -23.27 -18.09
N ALA A 11 -1.16 -23.00 -16.91
CA ALA A 11 -0.66 -23.55 -15.65
C ALA A 11 -0.66 -25.09 -15.65
N ALA A 12 -1.73 -25.71 -16.14
CA ALA A 12 -1.83 -27.16 -16.27
C ALA A 12 -0.72 -27.77 -17.14
N TYR A 13 -0.37 -27.11 -18.25
CA TYR A 13 0.74 -27.55 -19.12
C TYR A 13 2.06 -27.51 -18.37
N LYS A 14 2.34 -26.40 -17.65
CA LYS A 14 3.57 -26.28 -16.87
C LYS A 14 3.68 -27.34 -15.78
N LEU A 15 2.59 -27.64 -15.08
CA LEU A 15 2.56 -28.68 -14.04
C LEU A 15 2.87 -30.05 -14.62
N ARG A 16 2.19 -30.44 -15.72
CA ARG A 16 2.44 -31.71 -16.40
C ARG A 16 3.91 -31.87 -16.83
N ILE A 17 4.50 -30.81 -17.40
CA ILE A 17 5.90 -30.83 -17.81
C ILE A 17 6.84 -30.92 -16.60
N LEU A 18 6.52 -30.26 -15.48
CA LEU A 18 7.32 -30.39 -14.27
C LEU A 18 7.24 -31.81 -13.68
N GLU A 19 6.06 -32.43 -13.69
CA GLU A 19 5.89 -33.83 -13.26
C GLU A 19 6.69 -34.78 -14.15
N GLU A 20 6.62 -34.63 -15.47
CA GLU A 20 7.39 -35.46 -16.41
C GLU A 20 8.90 -35.22 -16.27
N ALA A 21 9.31 -33.97 -16.05
CA ALA A 21 10.72 -33.62 -15.79
C ALA A 21 11.23 -34.16 -14.45
N ASP A 22 10.37 -34.25 -13.43
CA ASP A 22 10.70 -34.84 -12.13
C ASP A 22 10.75 -36.39 -12.21
N ALA A 23 10.02 -37.00 -13.16
CA ALA A 23 10.06 -38.43 -13.45
C ALA A 23 11.27 -38.87 -14.32
N CYS A 24 11.90 -37.95 -15.05
CA CYS A 24 13.13 -38.23 -15.80
C CYS A 24 14.29 -38.51 -14.83
N THR A 25 14.76 -39.76 -14.79
CA THR A 25 15.85 -40.20 -13.89
C THR A 25 17.09 -40.64 -14.65
N GLN A 26 16.96 -41.01 -15.93
CA GLN A 26 18.09 -41.45 -16.74
C GLN A 26 18.78 -40.26 -17.44
N HIS A 27 20.05 -40.45 -17.75
CA HIS A 27 20.83 -39.43 -18.45
C HIS A 27 20.25 -39.17 -19.85
N GLY A 28 19.93 -37.91 -20.15
CA GLY A 28 19.44 -37.49 -21.47
C GLY A 28 17.92 -37.52 -21.66
N GLU A 29 17.15 -38.18 -20.79
CA GLU A 29 15.67 -38.19 -20.84
C GLU A 29 15.09 -36.77 -20.74
N LEU A 30 15.60 -35.98 -19.77
CA LEU A 30 15.19 -34.59 -19.60
C LEU A 30 15.48 -33.76 -20.86
N GLY A 31 16.62 -34.01 -21.50
CA GLY A 31 16.99 -33.32 -22.74
C GLY A 31 16.13 -33.73 -23.94
N ALA A 32 15.69 -34.99 -23.99
CA ALA A 32 14.75 -35.48 -25.00
C ALA A 32 13.35 -34.84 -24.80
N LEU A 33 12.87 -34.80 -23.56
CA LEU A 33 11.62 -34.13 -23.18
C LEU A 33 11.61 -32.65 -23.60
N LEU A 34 12.67 -31.91 -23.24
CA LEU A 34 12.78 -30.50 -23.58
C LEU A 34 12.77 -30.23 -25.09
N ARG A 35 13.46 -31.08 -25.88
CA ARG A 35 13.45 -30.96 -27.34
C ARG A 35 12.09 -31.28 -27.94
N ARG A 36 11.41 -32.32 -27.45
CA ARG A 36 10.05 -32.71 -27.88
C ARG A 36 9.04 -31.58 -27.67
N GLU A 37 9.14 -30.90 -26.54
CA GLU A 37 8.21 -29.82 -26.15
C GLU A 37 8.62 -28.43 -26.68
N GLY A 38 9.83 -28.32 -27.25
CA GLY A 38 10.42 -27.05 -27.69
C GLY A 38 10.71 -26.09 -26.52
N LEU A 39 11.15 -26.64 -25.39
CA LEU A 39 11.41 -25.91 -24.16
C LEU A 39 12.91 -25.81 -23.89
N TYR A 40 13.31 -24.72 -23.22
CA TYR A 40 14.67 -24.54 -22.72
C TYR A 40 14.74 -24.84 -21.22
N SER A 41 15.92 -25.18 -20.71
CA SER A 41 16.13 -25.47 -19.28
C SER A 41 15.70 -24.32 -18.36
N SER A 42 15.84 -23.06 -18.82
CA SER A 42 15.38 -21.87 -18.10
C SER A 42 13.87 -21.85 -17.83
N HIS A 43 13.06 -22.49 -18.69
CA HIS A 43 11.63 -22.64 -18.46
C HIS A 43 11.38 -23.50 -17.22
N LEU A 44 12.08 -24.63 -17.09
CA LEU A 44 11.94 -25.51 -15.93
C LEU A 44 12.34 -24.82 -14.64
N THR A 45 13.50 -24.13 -14.62
CA THR A 45 13.94 -23.35 -13.46
C THR A 45 12.89 -22.31 -13.05
N THR A 46 12.34 -21.60 -14.03
CA THR A 46 11.30 -20.59 -13.78
C THR A 46 10.01 -21.23 -13.26
N TRP A 47 9.61 -22.37 -13.81
CA TRP A 47 8.34 -23.03 -13.44
C TRP A 47 8.44 -23.75 -12.10
N ARG A 48 9.60 -24.31 -11.72
CA ARG A 48 9.83 -24.86 -10.37
C ARG A 48 9.66 -23.79 -9.30
N LYS A 49 10.25 -22.61 -9.52
CA LYS A 49 10.04 -21.45 -8.64
C LYS A 49 8.57 -21.02 -8.60
N GLN A 50 7.87 -21.01 -9.74
CA GLN A 50 6.42 -20.73 -9.77
C GLN A 50 5.59 -21.78 -9.02
N ARG A 51 6.01 -23.05 -9.02
CA ARG A 51 5.37 -24.13 -8.25
C ARG A 51 5.57 -23.92 -6.75
N GLU A 52 6.81 -23.65 -6.32
CA GLU A 52 7.17 -23.38 -4.93
C GLU A 52 6.45 -22.13 -4.37
N GLU A 53 6.32 -21.08 -5.17
CA GLU A 53 5.58 -19.86 -4.79
C GLU A 53 4.03 -20.04 -4.80
N GLY A 54 3.52 -21.24 -5.12
CA GLY A 54 2.08 -21.53 -5.21
C GLY A 54 1.39 -20.83 -6.39
N ILE A 55 2.14 -20.30 -7.35
CA ILE A 55 1.62 -19.55 -8.51
C ILE A 55 0.95 -20.51 -9.51
N LEU A 56 1.46 -21.73 -9.64
CA LEU A 56 0.87 -22.72 -10.56
C LEU A 56 -0.39 -23.39 -10.00
N SER A 57 -0.55 -23.44 -8.68
CA SER A 57 -1.74 -23.96 -7.99
C SER A 57 -2.80 -22.87 -7.75
N GLY A 58 -2.39 -21.60 -7.68
CA GLY A 58 -3.28 -20.46 -7.47
C GLY A 58 -4.11 -20.12 -8.70
N LEU A 59 -5.42 -20.35 -8.63
CA LEU A 59 -6.47 -19.99 -9.61
C LEU A 59 -6.56 -18.51 -10.04
N LYS A 60 -5.60 -17.65 -9.67
CA LYS A 60 -5.66 -16.22 -9.96
C LYS A 60 -4.39 -15.75 -10.67
N PRO A 61 -4.50 -15.17 -11.89
CA PRO A 61 -3.37 -14.49 -12.49
C PRO A 61 -2.91 -13.38 -11.56
N LYS A 62 -1.68 -13.50 -11.03
CA LYS A 62 -1.04 -12.44 -10.26
C LYS A 62 -0.99 -11.19 -11.15
N LYS A 63 -1.76 -10.14 -10.79
CA LYS A 63 -1.79 -8.88 -11.53
C LYS A 63 -0.35 -8.42 -11.74
N ARG A 64 0.09 -8.41 -12.99
CA ARG A 64 1.37 -7.81 -13.38
C ARG A 64 1.23 -6.30 -13.19
N GLY A 65 2.13 -5.72 -12.42
CA GLY A 65 2.11 -4.30 -12.09
C GLY A 65 2.77 -4.03 -10.74
N ARG A 66 2.96 -2.75 -10.45
CA ARG A 66 3.47 -2.27 -9.17
C ARG A 66 2.60 -2.85 -8.04
N LYS A 67 3.21 -3.57 -7.09
CA LYS A 67 2.53 -3.97 -5.85
C LYS A 67 1.94 -2.70 -5.23
N ALA A 68 0.69 -2.75 -4.77
CA ALA A 68 0.11 -1.63 -4.04
C ALA A 68 1.08 -1.25 -2.91
N ARG A 69 1.47 0.04 -2.85
CA ARG A 69 2.33 0.51 -1.76
C ARG A 69 1.60 0.16 -0.46
N PRO A 70 2.28 -0.48 0.52
CA PRO A 70 1.71 -0.63 1.86
C PRO A 70 1.21 0.74 2.31
N LYS A 71 0.00 0.82 2.87
CA LYS A 71 -0.48 2.07 3.48
C LYS A 71 0.57 2.46 4.52
N ASP A 72 1.23 3.58 4.28
CA ASP A 72 2.32 4.04 5.13
C ASP A 72 1.69 4.47 6.46
N PRO A 73 2.02 3.84 7.60
CA PRO A 73 1.40 4.18 8.89
C PRO A 73 1.55 5.67 9.23
N VAL A 74 2.63 6.29 8.73
CA VAL A 74 2.90 7.73 8.84
C VAL A 74 1.81 8.58 8.15
N GLN A 75 1.22 8.10 7.05
CA GLN A 75 0.16 8.83 6.35
C GLN A 75 -1.16 8.83 7.11
N GLU A 76 -1.48 7.75 7.81
CA GLU A 76 -2.69 7.67 8.64
C GLU A 76 -2.59 8.59 9.86
N GLU A 77 -1.43 8.56 10.53
CA GLU A 77 -1.14 9.45 11.65
C GLU A 77 -1.16 10.92 11.23
N ASN A 78 -0.57 11.26 10.09
CA ASN A 78 -0.63 12.63 9.54
C ASN A 78 -2.06 13.10 9.28
N GLN A 79 -2.93 12.23 8.75
CA GLN A 79 -4.33 12.60 8.52
C GLN A 79 -5.08 12.81 9.83
N ARG A 80 -4.83 11.98 10.84
CA ARG A 80 -5.40 12.15 12.18
C ARG A 80 -4.96 13.49 12.80
N LEU A 81 -3.66 13.77 12.79
CA LEU A 81 -3.09 14.99 13.34
C LEU A 81 -3.58 16.26 12.63
N ARG A 82 -3.82 16.20 11.31
CA ARG A 82 -4.39 17.33 10.55
C ARG A 82 -5.83 17.63 10.97
N ARG A 83 -6.67 16.61 11.10
CA ARG A 83 -8.06 16.77 11.57
C ARG A 83 -8.12 17.33 12.98
N GLU A 84 -7.21 16.89 13.85
CA GLU A 84 -7.12 17.40 15.22
C GLU A 84 -6.67 18.87 15.25
N ASN A 85 -5.67 19.24 14.45
CA ASN A 85 -5.26 20.63 14.29
C ASN A 85 -6.40 21.53 13.80
N GLU A 86 -7.12 21.12 12.75
CA GLU A 86 -8.25 21.89 12.23
C GLU A 86 -9.34 22.11 13.29
N ARG A 87 -9.65 21.06 14.07
CA ARG A 87 -10.62 21.15 15.17
C ARG A 87 -10.14 22.10 16.27
N LEU A 88 -8.86 22.04 16.64
CA LEU A 88 -8.27 22.92 17.66
C LEU A 88 -8.24 24.37 17.19
N LEU A 89 -7.86 24.63 15.93
CA LEU A 89 -7.89 25.97 15.33
C LEU A 89 -9.30 26.56 15.31
N ALA A 90 -10.32 25.76 14.99
CA ALA A 90 -11.71 26.21 15.03
C ALA A 90 -12.16 26.62 16.44
N ARG A 91 -11.78 25.84 17.47
CA ARG A 91 -12.07 26.18 18.88
C ARG A 91 -11.33 27.44 19.33
N LEU A 92 -10.07 27.57 18.94
CA LEU A 92 -9.25 28.72 19.27
C LEU A 92 -9.87 29.99 18.66
N LYS A 93 -10.26 29.95 17.39
CA LYS A 93 -10.96 31.06 16.72
C LYS A 93 -12.28 31.42 17.41
N GLN A 94 -13.05 30.43 17.86
CA GLN A 94 -14.28 30.67 18.61
C GLN A 94 -13.99 31.38 19.94
N ALA A 95 -12.97 30.94 20.69
CA ALA A 95 -12.57 31.56 21.94
C ALA A 95 -12.07 33.00 21.73
N GLU A 96 -11.25 33.24 20.71
CA GLU A 96 -10.79 34.59 20.34
C GLU A 96 -11.97 35.52 20.01
N THR A 97 -12.96 35.02 19.27
CA THR A 97 -14.16 35.80 18.94
C THR A 97 -14.96 36.16 20.19
N ILE A 98 -15.09 35.23 21.14
CA ILE A 98 -15.77 35.49 22.42
C ILE A 98 -15.03 36.57 23.21
N ILE A 99 -13.70 36.47 23.32
CA ILE A 99 -12.87 37.46 24.00
C ILE A 99 -13.02 38.83 23.34
N GLU A 100 -13.02 38.90 22.01
CA GLU A 100 -13.20 40.15 21.27
C GLU A 100 -14.57 40.79 21.56
N VAL A 101 -15.64 40.01 21.55
CA VAL A 101 -16.99 40.49 21.87
C VAL A 101 -17.07 40.96 23.32
N GLN A 102 -16.48 40.22 24.27
CA GLN A 102 -16.43 40.62 25.69
C GLN A 102 -15.73 41.97 25.85
N LYS A 103 -14.57 42.17 25.22
CA LYS A 103 -13.84 43.45 25.24
C LYS A 103 -14.68 44.60 24.68
N LYS A 104 -15.29 44.42 23.51
CA LYS A 104 -16.15 45.44 22.89
C LYS A 104 -17.36 45.81 23.74
N LEU A 105 -18.01 44.82 24.38
CA LEU A 105 -19.15 45.07 25.28
C LEU A 105 -18.72 45.84 26.54
N SER A 106 -17.57 45.48 27.12
CA SER A 106 -16.98 46.18 28.26
C SER A 106 -16.65 47.64 27.93
N GLU A 107 -16.03 47.91 26.79
CA GLU A 107 -15.76 49.26 26.29
C GLU A 107 -17.06 50.06 26.10
N ALA A 108 -18.08 49.48 25.47
CA ALA A 108 -19.35 50.14 25.21
C ALA A 108 -20.17 50.44 26.48
N LEU A 109 -20.05 49.59 27.50
CA LEU A 109 -20.79 49.72 28.77
C LEU A 109 -19.98 50.41 29.88
N GLY A 110 -18.71 50.76 29.63
CA GLY A 110 -17.81 51.36 30.63
C GLY A 110 -17.50 50.45 31.81
N ILE A 111 -17.74 49.14 31.69
CA ILE A 111 -17.49 48.15 32.75
C ILE A 111 -16.04 47.71 32.60
N SER A 112 -15.17 48.01 33.58
CA SER A 112 -13.79 47.54 33.54
C SER A 112 -13.76 46.01 33.64
N LEU A 113 -13.31 45.32 32.58
CA LEU A 113 -13.00 43.89 32.66
C LEU A 113 -11.72 43.74 33.45
N ASP A 114 -11.82 43.16 34.64
CA ASP A 114 -10.64 42.83 35.42
C ASP A 114 -9.84 41.75 34.67
N ASN A 115 -8.61 42.10 34.30
CA ASN A 115 -7.75 41.21 33.53
C ASN A 115 -7.12 40.22 34.51
N PRO A 116 -7.39 38.90 34.42
CA PRO A 116 -6.81 37.92 35.35
C PRO A 116 -5.29 37.76 35.20
N GLN A 117 -4.63 38.52 34.32
CA GLN A 117 -3.17 38.61 34.26
C GLN A 117 -2.57 39.58 35.29
N THR A 118 -3.38 40.42 35.96
CA THR A 118 -2.89 41.38 36.94
C THR A 118 -2.78 40.79 38.36
N SER A 119 -3.49 39.69 38.67
CA SER A 119 -3.47 39.06 40.00
C SER A 119 -2.39 37.99 40.19
N ALA A 120 -1.48 37.80 39.21
CA ALA A 120 -0.39 36.81 39.30
C ALA A 120 0.98 37.42 39.58
N SER A 121 1.04 38.72 39.93
CA SER A 121 2.29 39.43 40.23
C SER A 121 2.36 40.03 41.64
N GLU A 122 1.36 39.78 42.50
CA GLU A 122 1.42 40.13 43.92
C GLU A 122 0.97 38.91 44.75
N GLU A 123 1.88 37.97 44.97
CA GLU A 123 2.12 37.20 46.22
C GLU A 123 3.29 36.22 46.05
#